data_AF-A0A4Y3WHB8-F1
#
_entry.id   AF-A0A4Y3WHB8-F1
#
_cell.length_a   1.000
_cell.length_b   1.000
_cell.length_c   1.000
_cell.angle_alpha   90.00
_cell.angle_beta   90.00
_cell.angle_gamma   90.00
#
_symmetry.space_group_name_H-M   'P 1'
#
loop_
_entity.id
_entity.type
_entity.pdbx_description
1 polymer ?
#
loop_
_entity_poly.entity_id
_entity_poly.type
_entity_poly.pdbx_seq_one_letter_code
_entity_poly.pdbx_strand_id
1 'polypeptide(L)'
;MTSTAGGHGPTASAEGPAPVDPDPAPEGAEFAPEFDEWLDRLGALFEAVRFTCTHRLVDPSLAEQVGVQVVAGMVARPAVFRYFGLPFSGRIAKLAEGLIAVADAGELVSVCGWPELRDRVGGLPAEHRAAFVVTCLRGGDVEELAAVLSCDGAAAEYRHEAMLADLGELVRPGLAPARVERG
;
A
#
# COMPACT_ATOMS: atom_id res chain seq x y z
N MET A 1 41.73 58.95 -48.69
CA MET A 1 40.91 57.82 -49.22
C MET A 1 40.99 56.69 -48.20
N THR A 2 39.81 56.19 -47.81
CA THR A 2 39.48 54.99 -46.97
C THR A 2 40.01 54.95 -45.52
N SER A 3 39.16 55.12 -44.50
CA SER A 3 38.23 54.13 -43.86
C SER A 3 38.99 53.31 -42.79
N THR A 4 38.57 53.11 -41.53
CA THR A 4 37.25 52.68 -41.02
C THR A 4 37.13 52.91 -39.49
N ALA A 5 35.92 53.27 -39.06
CA ALA A 5 35.40 53.31 -37.68
C ALA A 5 35.56 51.95 -36.94
N GLY A 6 35.70 51.87 -35.61
CA GLY A 6 34.73 52.27 -34.60
C GLY A 6 33.72 51.13 -34.36
N GLY A 7 33.96 50.30 -33.35
CA GLY A 7 33.06 49.22 -32.95
C GLY A 7 33.28 48.78 -31.51
N HIS A 8 32.56 49.41 -30.58
CA HIS A 8 32.31 48.86 -29.24
C HIS A 8 31.08 47.97 -29.34
N GLY A 9 31.25 46.67 -29.11
CA GLY A 9 30.16 45.69 -29.08
C GLY A 9 29.32 45.83 -27.81
N PRO A 10 28.01 45.53 -27.86
CA PRO A 10 27.12 45.60 -26.71
C PRO A 10 27.32 44.40 -25.79
N THR A 11 27.45 44.66 -24.48
CA THR A 11 27.30 43.67 -23.42
C THR A 11 25.84 43.23 -23.35
N ALA A 12 25.54 42.04 -23.87
CA ALA A 12 24.27 41.38 -23.66
C ALA A 12 24.21 40.87 -22.22
N SER A 13 23.40 41.52 -21.39
CA SER A 13 22.94 40.97 -20.11
C SER A 13 22.11 39.73 -20.41
N ALA A 14 22.61 38.56 -20.05
CA ALA A 14 21.83 37.33 -20.05
C ALA A 14 20.81 37.43 -18.90
N GLU A 15 19.57 37.82 -19.22
CA GLU A 15 18.40 37.49 -18.40
C GLU A 15 18.31 35.96 -18.35
N GLY A 16 18.74 35.39 -17.21
CA GLY A 16 18.52 33.97 -16.95
C GLY A 16 17.02 33.67 -16.92
N PRO A 17 16.59 32.47 -17.36
CA PRO A 17 15.18 32.11 -17.31
C PRO A 17 14.67 32.23 -15.87
N ALA A 18 13.51 32.85 -15.72
CA ALA A 18 12.81 32.94 -14.45
C ALA A 18 12.72 31.55 -13.79
N PRO A 19 12.83 31.45 -12.45
CA PRO A 19 12.66 30.19 -11.76
C PRO A 19 11.28 29.63 -12.15
N VAL A 20 11.29 28.47 -12.81
CA VAL A 20 10.09 27.68 -13.04
C VAL A 20 9.60 27.30 -11.65
N ASP A 21 8.41 27.76 -11.26
CA ASP A 21 7.78 27.34 -10.02
C ASP A 21 7.77 25.79 -10.00
N PRO A 22 8.20 25.16 -8.90
CA PRO A 22 8.19 23.70 -8.82
C PRO A 22 6.78 23.21 -9.06
N ASP A 23 6.65 22.19 -9.91
CA ASP A 23 5.39 21.46 -10.15
C ASP A 23 4.79 21.11 -8.78
N PRO A 24 3.49 21.36 -8.52
CA PRO A 24 2.89 21.05 -7.24
C PRO A 24 3.12 19.57 -6.94
N ALA A 25 3.49 19.29 -5.68
CA ALA A 25 3.65 17.92 -5.23
C ALA A 25 2.37 17.11 -5.55
N PRO A 26 2.51 15.84 -5.96
CA PRO A 26 1.34 15.01 -6.27
C PRO A 26 0.41 14.95 -5.05
N GLU A 27 -0.91 15.00 -5.30
CA GLU A 27 -1.95 14.90 -4.26
C GLU A 27 -1.68 13.67 -3.38
N GLY A 28 -1.54 13.88 -2.08
CA GLY A 28 -1.31 12.83 -1.10
C GLY A 28 0.16 12.50 -0.80
N ALA A 29 1.13 13.26 -1.33
CA ALA A 29 2.55 13.11 -1.00
C ALA A 29 2.83 13.23 0.51
N GLU A 30 2.06 14.05 1.23
CA GLU A 30 2.18 14.23 2.68
C GLU A 30 1.84 12.97 3.50
N PHE A 31 1.12 12.01 2.92
CA PHE A 31 0.78 10.73 3.56
C PHE A 31 1.82 9.64 3.33
N ALA A 32 2.81 9.88 2.47
CA ALA A 32 3.86 8.90 2.17
C ALA A 32 4.58 8.39 3.42
N PRO A 33 5.01 9.23 4.39
CA PRO A 33 5.72 8.73 5.57
C PRO A 33 4.88 7.76 6.42
N GLU A 34 3.59 8.06 6.65
CA GLU A 34 2.72 7.20 7.45
C GLU A 34 2.35 5.91 6.72
N PHE A 35 2.20 5.99 5.39
CA PHE A 35 2.03 4.82 4.54
C PHE A 35 3.26 3.91 4.57
N ASP A 36 4.46 4.48 4.45
CA ASP A 36 5.72 3.73 4.47
C ASP A 36 5.95 3.06 5.82
N GLU A 37 5.65 3.75 6.93
CA GLU A 37 5.70 3.17 8.27
C GLU A 37 4.67 2.03 8.45
N TRP A 38 3.49 2.16 7.86
CA TRP A 38 2.54 1.04 7.80
C TRP A 38 3.06 -0.14 6.97
N LEU A 39 3.70 0.12 5.83
CA LEU A 39 4.27 -0.92 4.98
C LEU A 39 5.40 -1.68 5.69
N ASP A 40 6.21 -0.98 6.48
CA ASP A 40 7.22 -1.62 7.33
C ASP A 40 6.60 -2.47 8.44
N ARG A 41 5.49 -2.00 9.04
CA ARG A 41 4.72 -2.81 10.01
C ARG A 41 4.12 -4.06 9.36
N LEU A 42 3.70 -4.01 8.10
CA LEU A 42 3.30 -5.22 7.36
C LEU A 42 4.45 -6.20 7.21
N GLY A 43 5.67 -5.71 6.93
CA GLY A 43 6.86 -6.55 6.90
C GLY A 43 7.15 -7.22 8.24
N ALA A 44 7.05 -6.49 9.34
CA ALA A 44 7.21 -7.05 10.68
C ALA A 44 6.12 -8.10 10.98
N LEU A 45 4.88 -7.86 10.56
CA LEU A 45 3.77 -8.81 10.70
C LEU A 45 4.04 -10.10 9.91
N PHE A 46 4.47 -9.99 8.65
CA PHE A 46 4.84 -11.13 7.83
C PHE A 46 5.88 -12.01 8.53
N GLU A 47 6.99 -11.41 8.97
CA GLU A 47 8.07 -12.14 9.63
C GLU A 47 7.60 -12.80 10.94
N ALA A 48 6.78 -12.10 11.75
CA ALA A 48 6.24 -12.64 12.98
C ALA A 48 5.33 -13.85 12.73
N VAL A 49 4.46 -13.79 11.73
CA VAL A 49 3.56 -14.89 11.35
C VAL A 49 4.38 -16.06 10.82
N ARG A 50 5.29 -15.80 9.87
CA ARG A 50 6.19 -16.82 9.30
C ARG A 50 6.97 -17.55 10.39
N PHE A 51 7.62 -16.80 11.28
CA PHE A 51 8.37 -17.37 12.40
C PHE A 51 7.48 -18.25 13.30
N THR A 52 6.29 -17.75 13.67
CA THR A 52 5.35 -18.50 14.51
C THR A 52 4.87 -19.78 13.83
N CYS A 53 4.53 -19.72 12.54
CA CYS A 53 4.02 -20.87 11.79
C CYS A 53 5.09 -21.93 11.54
N THR A 54 6.36 -21.53 11.41
CA THR A 54 7.50 -22.45 11.25
C THR A 54 7.55 -23.51 12.35
N HIS A 55 7.17 -23.15 13.58
CA HIS A 55 7.16 -24.06 14.73
C HIS A 55 5.86 -24.83 14.93
N ARG A 56 4.84 -24.58 14.10
CA ARG A 56 3.49 -25.13 14.26
C ARG A 56 3.08 -26.06 13.12
N LEU A 57 3.64 -25.84 11.94
CA LEU A 57 3.37 -26.65 10.75
C LEU A 57 4.11 -27.99 10.81
N VAL A 58 3.51 -29.03 10.23
CA VAL A 58 4.20 -30.30 10.00
C VAL A 58 5.34 -30.15 8.99
N ASP A 59 5.14 -29.32 7.96
CA ASP A 59 6.17 -28.91 7.00
C ASP A 59 6.52 -27.41 7.20
N PRO A 60 7.66 -27.10 7.84
CA PRO A 60 8.08 -25.72 8.08
C PRO A 60 8.32 -24.90 6.80
N SER A 61 8.55 -25.55 5.65
CA SER A 61 8.77 -24.84 4.38
C SER A 61 7.52 -24.08 3.90
N LEU A 62 6.34 -24.45 4.38
CA LEU A 62 5.07 -23.80 4.05
C LEU A 62 4.81 -22.51 4.85
N ALA A 63 5.63 -22.21 5.86
CA ALA A 63 5.42 -21.06 6.75
C ALA A 63 5.45 -19.71 6.02
N GLU A 64 6.25 -19.59 4.96
CA GLU A 64 6.26 -18.40 4.11
C GLU A 64 4.90 -18.18 3.42
N GLN A 65 4.34 -19.23 2.83
CA GLN A 65 3.06 -19.17 2.13
C GLN A 65 1.91 -18.82 3.07
N VAL A 66 1.92 -19.36 4.30
CA VAL A 66 0.97 -18.96 5.34
C VAL A 66 1.15 -17.47 5.67
N GLY A 67 2.38 -17.00 5.85
CA GLY A 67 2.70 -15.59 6.11
C GLY A 67 2.14 -14.65 5.04
N VAL A 68 2.40 -14.96 3.75
CA VAL A 68 1.89 -14.18 2.62
C VAL A 68 0.36 -14.13 2.63
N GLN A 69 -0.30 -15.28 2.77
CA GLN A 69 -1.78 -15.36 2.71
C GLN A 69 -2.45 -14.67 3.90
N VAL A 70 -1.85 -14.69 5.09
CA VAL A 70 -2.33 -13.91 6.24
C VAL A 70 -2.26 -12.42 5.94
N VAL A 71 -1.11 -11.93 5.45
CA VAL A 71 -0.94 -10.50 5.15
C VAL A 71 -1.88 -10.06 4.02
N ALA A 72 -1.97 -10.82 2.93
CA ALA A 72 -2.91 -10.54 1.86
C ALA A 72 -4.37 -10.50 2.37
N GLY A 73 -4.76 -11.46 3.23
CA GLY A 73 -6.09 -11.48 3.86
C GLY A 73 -6.37 -10.30 4.77
N MET A 74 -5.36 -9.76 5.45
CA MET A 74 -5.46 -8.55 6.27
C MET A 74 -5.61 -7.30 5.40
N VAL A 75 -4.80 -7.17 4.35
CA VAL A 75 -4.83 -6.02 3.44
C VAL A 75 -6.12 -5.99 2.61
N ALA A 76 -6.69 -7.15 2.25
CA ALA A 76 -8.00 -7.24 1.61
C ALA A 76 -9.16 -6.74 2.51
N ARG A 77 -8.90 -6.50 3.81
CA ARG A 77 -9.87 -5.99 4.79
C ARG A 77 -9.26 -4.85 5.60
N PRO A 78 -8.90 -3.73 4.95
CA PRO A 78 -7.96 -2.74 5.49
C PRO A 78 -8.47 -2.01 6.73
N ALA A 79 -9.79 -1.96 6.94
CA ALA A 79 -10.39 -1.46 8.19
C ALA A 79 -9.95 -2.23 9.45
N VAL A 80 -9.23 -3.36 9.32
CA VAL A 80 -8.57 -4.02 10.45
C VAL A 80 -7.44 -3.19 11.07
N PHE A 81 -6.76 -2.35 10.26
CA PHE A 81 -5.56 -1.62 10.69
C PHE A 81 -5.87 -0.44 11.61
N ARG A 82 -7.13 0.00 11.70
CA ARG A 82 -7.59 0.97 12.71
C ARG A 82 -7.47 0.46 14.14
N TYR A 83 -7.35 -0.86 14.31
CA TYR A 83 -7.31 -1.49 15.62
C TYR A 83 -5.90 -1.92 15.98
N PHE A 84 -5.51 -1.61 17.22
CA PHE A 84 -4.29 -2.14 17.83
C PHE A 84 -4.65 -3.01 19.04
N GLY A 85 -3.83 -4.03 19.32
CA GLY A 85 -4.00 -4.93 20.48
C GLY A 85 -4.82 -6.19 20.21
N LEU A 86 -5.58 -6.66 21.21
CA LEU A 86 -6.21 -7.99 21.21
C LEU A 86 -7.12 -8.29 20.00
N PRO A 87 -7.95 -7.35 19.50
CA PRO A 87 -8.76 -7.62 18.30
C PRO A 87 -7.93 -7.83 17.04
N PHE A 88 -6.75 -7.21 16.96
CA PHE A 88 -5.83 -7.31 15.82
C PHE A 88 -5.10 -8.67 15.83
N SER A 89 -4.49 -9.03 16.97
CA SER A 89 -3.80 -10.32 17.12
C SER A 89 -4.74 -11.52 17.00
N GLY A 90 -5.98 -11.41 17.49
CA GLY A 90 -6.99 -12.46 17.34
C GLY A 90 -7.39 -12.73 15.88
N ARG A 91 -7.42 -11.70 15.02
CA ARG A 91 -7.68 -11.88 13.58
C ARG A 91 -6.52 -12.55 12.86
N ILE A 92 -5.29 -12.14 13.19
CA ILE A 92 -4.07 -12.77 12.66
C ILE A 92 -4.06 -14.25 13.05
N ALA A 93 -4.29 -14.56 14.32
CA ALA A 93 -4.36 -15.93 14.80
C ALA A 93 -5.44 -16.71 14.04
N LYS A 94 -6.67 -16.18 13.94
CA LYS A 94 -7.76 -16.86 13.22
C LYS A 94 -7.42 -17.17 11.75
N LEU A 95 -6.78 -16.23 11.04
CA LEU A 95 -6.33 -16.46 9.67
C LEU A 95 -5.22 -17.52 9.60
N ALA A 96 -4.21 -17.39 10.46
CA ALA A 96 -3.08 -18.32 10.52
C ALA A 96 -3.52 -19.75 10.89
N GLU A 97 -4.42 -19.94 11.86
CA GLU A 97 -4.96 -21.25 12.24
C GLU A 97 -5.63 -21.95 11.07
N GLY A 98 -6.48 -21.23 10.31
CA GLY A 98 -7.16 -21.79 9.15
C GLY A 98 -6.17 -22.23 8.07
N LEU A 99 -5.14 -21.42 7.83
CA LEU A 99 -4.10 -21.71 6.84
C LEU A 99 -3.17 -22.84 7.27
N ILE A 100 -2.84 -22.94 8.56
CA ILE A 100 -2.08 -24.07 9.13
C ILE A 100 -2.87 -25.36 8.94
N ALA A 101 -4.16 -25.38 9.26
CA ALA A 101 -4.99 -26.57 9.06
C ALA A 101 -5.07 -27.00 7.59
N VAL A 102 -5.17 -26.04 6.67
CA VAL A 102 -5.15 -26.30 5.22
C VAL A 102 -3.78 -26.81 4.74
N ALA A 103 -2.69 -26.28 5.30
CA ALA A 103 -1.33 -26.74 5.01
C ALA A 103 -1.07 -28.16 5.50
N ASP A 104 -1.48 -28.47 6.73
CA ASP A 104 -1.35 -29.80 7.31
C ASP A 104 -2.22 -30.85 6.59
N ALA A 105 -3.32 -30.41 5.95
CA ALA A 105 -4.12 -31.24 5.05
C ALA A 105 -3.49 -31.43 3.65
N GLY A 106 -2.37 -30.76 3.35
CA GLY A 106 -1.72 -30.79 2.03
C GLY A 106 -2.47 -30.00 0.96
N GLU A 107 -3.36 -29.09 1.35
CA GLU A 107 -4.27 -28.35 0.46
C GLU A 107 -3.87 -26.87 0.31
N LEU A 108 -2.76 -26.45 0.93
CA LEU A 108 -2.28 -25.07 0.83
C LEU A 108 -1.79 -24.80 -0.60
N VAL A 109 -2.44 -23.81 -1.23
CA VAL A 109 -2.06 -23.34 -2.55
C VAL A 109 -0.86 -22.42 -2.42
N SER A 110 0.16 -22.63 -3.24
CA SER A 110 1.25 -21.66 -3.39
C SER A 110 0.73 -20.42 -4.10
N VAL A 111 0.95 -19.26 -3.50
CA VAL A 111 0.61 -17.94 -4.01
C VAL A 111 1.88 -17.16 -4.39
N CYS A 112 1.77 -15.87 -4.67
CA CYS A 112 2.94 -15.02 -4.90
C CYS A 112 3.92 -15.02 -3.69
N GLY A 113 5.16 -14.61 -3.92
CA GLY A 113 6.14 -14.45 -2.83
C GLY A 113 5.91 -13.17 -2.02
N TRP A 114 6.49 -13.08 -0.82
CA TRP A 114 6.43 -11.87 0.00
C TRP A 114 6.99 -10.62 -0.71
N PRO A 115 8.16 -10.66 -1.39
CA PRO A 115 8.67 -9.49 -2.10
C PRO A 115 7.68 -8.95 -3.15
N GLU A 116 7.06 -9.85 -3.92
CA GLU A 116 6.06 -9.47 -4.92
C GLU A 116 4.83 -8.82 -4.27
N LEU A 117 4.29 -9.41 -3.19
CA LEU A 117 3.15 -8.83 -2.48
C LEU A 117 3.48 -7.45 -1.91
N ARG A 118 4.65 -7.31 -1.27
CA ARG A 118 5.10 -6.04 -0.69
C ARG A 118 5.25 -4.96 -1.76
N ASP A 119 5.88 -5.27 -2.88
CA ASP A 119 6.10 -4.32 -3.97
C ASP A 119 4.77 -3.88 -4.60
N ARG A 120 3.82 -4.80 -4.79
CA ARG A 120 2.48 -4.49 -5.29
C ARG A 120 1.73 -3.55 -4.34
N VAL A 121 1.70 -3.87 -3.06
CA VAL A 121 1.04 -3.02 -2.05
C VAL A 121 1.73 -1.66 -1.94
N GLY A 122 3.08 -1.62 -1.95
CA GLY A 122 3.85 -0.39 -1.96
C GLY A 122 3.65 0.47 -3.21
N GLY A 123 3.26 -0.16 -4.32
CA GLY A 123 2.89 0.49 -5.59
C GLY A 123 1.51 1.17 -5.59
N LEU A 124 0.80 1.23 -4.47
CA LEU A 124 -0.49 1.91 -4.38
C LEU A 124 -0.35 3.39 -4.86
N PRO A 125 -1.23 3.87 -5.76
CA PRO A 125 -1.19 5.26 -6.24
C PRO A 125 -1.27 6.29 -5.11
N ALA A 126 -0.63 7.45 -5.28
CA ALA A 126 -0.57 8.49 -4.25
C ALA A 126 -1.98 8.95 -3.82
N GLU A 127 -2.90 9.10 -4.77
CA GLU A 127 -4.30 9.44 -4.47
C GLU A 127 -4.99 8.40 -3.56
N HIS A 128 -4.65 7.12 -3.72
CA HIS A 128 -5.20 6.03 -2.92
C HIS A 128 -4.51 5.91 -1.56
N ARG A 129 -3.23 6.32 -1.44
CA ARG A 129 -2.52 6.36 -0.15
C ARG A 129 -3.18 7.34 0.82
N ALA A 130 -3.59 8.51 0.35
CA ALA A 130 -4.29 9.49 1.17
C ALA A 130 -5.61 8.92 1.72
N ALA A 131 -6.45 8.36 0.85
CA ALA A 131 -7.69 7.71 1.25
C ALA A 131 -7.46 6.56 2.23
N PHE A 132 -6.46 5.70 1.96
CA PHE A 132 -6.10 4.60 2.83
C PHE A 132 -5.66 5.07 4.23
N VAL A 133 -4.75 6.04 4.31
CA VAL A 133 -4.25 6.52 5.60
C VAL A 133 -5.38 7.13 6.43
N VAL A 134 -6.19 8.00 5.83
CA VAL A 134 -7.30 8.65 6.53
C VAL A 134 -8.32 7.62 7.03
N THR A 135 -8.83 6.75 6.16
CA THR A 135 -9.97 5.89 6.54
C THR A 135 -9.56 4.59 7.22
N CYS A 136 -8.42 4.01 6.84
CA CYS A 136 -8.03 2.67 7.29
C CYS A 136 -6.99 2.67 8.41
N LEU A 137 -6.10 3.68 8.46
CA LEU A 137 -5.11 3.79 9.55
C LEU A 137 -5.58 4.70 10.67
N ARG A 138 -6.06 5.90 10.33
CA ARG A 138 -6.55 6.88 11.33
C ARG A 138 -7.99 6.62 11.76
N GLY A 139 -8.76 5.89 10.93
CA GLY A 139 -10.14 5.52 11.22
C GLY A 139 -11.16 6.63 10.93
N GLY A 140 -10.78 7.59 10.09
CA GLY A 140 -11.64 8.68 9.68
C GLY A 140 -12.76 8.25 8.75
N ASP A 141 -13.80 9.09 8.67
CA ASP A 141 -14.95 8.87 7.81
C ASP A 141 -14.84 9.62 6.46
N VAL A 142 -15.91 9.58 5.69
CA VAL A 142 -16.01 10.23 4.38
C VAL A 142 -15.92 11.76 4.49
N GLU A 143 -16.47 12.35 5.56
CA GLU A 143 -16.45 13.80 5.74
C GLU A 143 -15.03 14.28 6.03
N GLU A 144 -14.31 13.55 6.89
CA GLU A 144 -12.89 13.81 7.16
C GLU A 144 -12.03 13.62 5.91
N LEU A 145 -12.31 12.58 5.10
CA LEU A 145 -11.62 12.37 3.83
C LEU A 145 -11.88 13.50 2.84
N ALA A 146 -13.13 13.96 2.70
CA ALA A 146 -13.50 15.07 1.83
C ALA A 146 -12.79 16.36 2.23
N ALA A 147 -12.71 16.65 3.54
CA ALA A 147 -12.00 17.80 4.06
C ALA A 147 -10.49 17.74 3.77
N VAL A 148 -9.86 16.58 3.98
CA VAL A 148 -8.44 16.36 3.69
C VAL A 148 -8.13 16.55 2.21
N LEU A 149 -8.96 15.98 1.34
CA LEU A 149 -8.76 16.03 -0.11
C LEU A 149 -9.33 17.29 -0.76
N SER A 150 -9.89 18.21 0.03
CA SER A 150 -10.54 19.44 -0.45
C SER A 150 -11.57 19.18 -1.56
N CYS A 151 -12.34 18.09 -1.43
CA CYS A 151 -13.39 17.69 -2.39
C CYS A 151 -14.76 17.59 -1.71
N ASP A 152 -15.80 17.29 -2.49
CA ASP A 152 -17.13 17.00 -1.93
C ASP A 152 -17.24 15.55 -1.43
N GLY A 153 -18.29 15.27 -0.66
CA GLY A 153 -18.52 13.94 -0.07
C GLY A 153 -18.69 12.84 -1.11
N ALA A 154 -19.28 13.12 -2.27
CA ALA A 154 -19.49 12.11 -3.32
C ALA A 154 -18.15 11.72 -3.98
N ALA A 155 -17.28 12.69 -4.21
CA ALA A 155 -15.93 12.46 -4.70
C ALA A 155 -15.07 11.70 -3.66
N ALA A 156 -15.24 11.99 -2.36
CA ALA A 156 -14.57 11.27 -1.29
C ALA A 156 -15.02 9.81 -1.18
N GLU A 157 -16.34 9.55 -1.25
CA GLU A 157 -16.89 8.19 -1.31
C GLU A 157 -16.34 7.40 -2.48
N TYR A 158 -16.38 7.99 -3.68
CA TYR A 158 -15.84 7.35 -4.88
C TYR A 158 -14.34 7.00 -4.72
N ARG A 159 -13.54 7.93 -4.19
CA ARG A 159 -12.10 7.69 -3.95
C ARG A 159 -11.86 6.60 -2.91
N HIS A 160 -12.68 6.56 -1.86
CA HIS A 160 -12.61 5.52 -0.85
C HIS A 160 -12.93 4.14 -1.44
N GLU A 161 -14.02 4.02 -2.22
CA GLU A 161 -14.40 2.77 -2.88
C GLU A 161 -13.36 2.31 -3.91
N ALA A 162 -12.84 3.23 -4.72
CA ALA A 162 -11.78 2.96 -5.69
C ALA A 162 -10.50 2.43 -5.00
N MET A 163 -10.09 3.06 -3.90
CA MET A 163 -8.96 2.61 -3.10
C MET A 163 -9.16 1.19 -2.55
N LEU A 164 -10.36 0.87 -2.03
CA LEU A 164 -10.67 -0.47 -1.53
C LEU A 164 -10.64 -1.53 -2.64
N ALA A 165 -11.18 -1.20 -3.82
CA ALA A 165 -11.16 -2.09 -4.98
C ALA A 165 -9.72 -2.36 -5.45
N ASP A 166 -8.90 -1.30 -5.56
CA ASP A 166 -7.49 -1.41 -5.94
C ASP A 166 -6.70 -2.26 -4.95
N LEU A 167 -6.88 -2.06 -3.63
CA LEU A 167 -6.24 -2.91 -2.63
C LEU A 167 -6.62 -4.38 -2.80
N GLY A 168 -7.89 -4.67 -3.09
CA GLY A 168 -8.36 -6.02 -3.38
C GLY A 168 -7.63 -6.65 -4.57
N GLU A 169 -7.47 -5.91 -5.67
CA GLU A 169 -6.76 -6.38 -6.86
C GLU A 169 -5.24 -6.51 -6.67
N LEU A 170 -4.64 -5.60 -5.88
CA LEU A 170 -3.21 -5.65 -5.58
C LEU A 170 -2.84 -6.92 -4.82
N VAL A 171 -3.67 -7.35 -3.87
CA VAL A 171 -3.40 -8.53 -3.03
C VAL A 171 -3.97 -9.83 -3.54
N ARG A 172 -4.82 -9.80 -4.59
CA ARG A 172 -5.42 -10.98 -5.20
C ARG A 172 -4.45 -12.13 -5.48
N PRO A 173 -3.21 -11.90 -5.98
CA PRO A 173 -2.24 -12.98 -6.19
C PRO A 173 -1.74 -13.66 -4.91
N GLY A 174 -1.86 -12.98 -3.77
CA GLY A 174 -1.50 -13.48 -2.44
C GLY A 174 -2.66 -14.16 -1.71
N LEU A 175 -3.86 -14.18 -2.29
CA LEU A 175 -5.03 -14.85 -1.74
C LEU A 175 -5.18 -16.24 -2.35
N ALA A 176 -5.45 -17.25 -1.52
CA ALA A 176 -5.91 -18.53 -2.03
C ALA A 176 -7.24 -18.34 -2.79
N PRO A 177 -7.43 -19.02 -3.93
CA PRO A 177 -8.70 -18.97 -4.64
C PRO A 177 -9.82 -19.41 -3.70
N ALA A 178 -10.94 -18.68 -3.68
CA ALA A 178 -12.12 -19.08 -2.93
C ALA A 178 -12.47 -20.52 -3.35
N ARG A 179 -12.62 -21.44 -2.39
CA ARG A 179 -13.10 -22.78 -2.69
C ARG A 179 -14.44 -22.62 -3.40
N VAL A 180 -14.49 -23.03 -4.67
CA VAL A 180 -15.75 -23.28 -5.34
C VAL A 180 -16.34 -24.49 -4.62
N GLU A 181 -17.29 -24.25 -3.72
CA GLU A 181 -18.13 -25.30 -3.18
C GLU A 181 -18.84 -25.96 -4.36
N ARG A 182 -18.29 -27.09 -4.85
CA ARG A 182 -19.02 -27.96 -5.77
C ARG A 182 -20.11 -28.62 -4.92
N GLY A 183 -21.32 -28.08 -5.02
CA GLY A 183 -22.54 -28.76 -4.57
C GLY A 183 -22.81 -30.05 -5.33
#